data_AF-A0A2V6SZ40-F1
#
_entry.id   AF-A0A2V6SZ40-F1
#
_cell.length_a   1.000
_cell.length_b   1.000
_cell.length_c   1.000
_cell.angle_alpha   90.00
_cell.angle_beta   90.00
_cell.angle_gamma   90.00
#
_symmetry.space_group_name_H-M   'P 1'
#
loop_
_entity.id
_entity.type
_entity.pdbx_description
1 polymer ?
#
loop_
_entity_poly.entity_id
_entity_poly.type
_entity_poly.pdbx_seq_one_letter_code
_entity_poly.pdbx_strand_id
1 'polypeptide(L)'
;MERQALYARLDRRVEGMLASGLLAEVGALLDAGFAVDLPAMQGIGYRHLAPVLAGRARLGEAVAEMKRDTRRYAKRQWTWFAREPDVTWLQLDPAGIAAAVAGINKLIERTRLFDYPG
;
A
#
# COMPACT_ATOMS: atom_id res chain seq x y z
N MET A 1 -11.35 3.19 -11.90
CA MET A 1 -11.33 4.27 -10.89
C MET A 1 -10.50 5.44 -11.40
N GLU A 2 -10.98 6.68 -11.29
CA GLU A 2 -10.23 7.87 -11.71
C GLU A 2 -8.98 8.08 -10.83
N ARG A 3 -7.87 8.55 -11.43
CA ARG A 3 -6.58 8.76 -10.75
C ARG A 3 -6.70 9.61 -9.48
N GLN A 4 -7.54 10.65 -9.53
CA GLN A 4 -7.75 11.54 -8.38
C GLN A 4 -8.42 10.81 -7.21
N ALA A 5 -9.45 10.00 -7.49
CA ALA A 5 -10.13 9.21 -6.48
C ALA A 5 -9.18 8.18 -5.82
N LEU A 6 -8.29 7.56 -6.60
CA LEU A 6 -7.26 6.66 -6.06
C LEU A 6 -6.31 7.40 -5.10
N TYR A 7 -5.83 8.58 -5.49
CA TYR A 7 -4.92 9.37 -4.65
C TYR A 7 -5.60 9.82 -3.36
N ALA A 8 -6.86 10.26 -3.41
CA ALA A 8 -7.62 10.60 -2.22
C ALA A 8 -7.76 9.40 -1.26
N ARG A 9 -7.97 8.18 -1.79
CA ARG A 9 -8.02 6.96 -0.97
C ARG A 9 -6.67 6.62 -0.33
N LEU A 10 -5.57 6.75 -1.08
CA LEU A 10 -4.23 6.50 -0.55
C LEU A 10 -3.87 7.51 0.54
N ASP A 11 -4.21 8.78 0.35
CA ASP A 11 -3.97 9.82 1.34
C ASP A 11 -4.77 9.56 2.62
N ARG A 12 -6.06 9.19 2.50
CA ARG A 12 -6.88 8.76 3.65
C ARG A 12 -6.30 7.52 4.36
N ARG A 13 -5.73 6.58 3.61
CA ARG A 13 -5.07 5.41 4.21
C ARG A 13 -3.86 5.82 5.05
N VAL A 14 -3.03 6.74 4.57
CA VAL A 14 -1.88 7.25 5.34
C VAL A 14 -2.35 7.90 6.65
N GLU A 15 -3.39 8.74 6.57
CA GLU A 15 -4.00 9.34 7.77
C GLU A 15 -4.53 8.27 8.73
N GLY A 16 -5.22 7.26 8.20
CA GLY A 16 -5.72 6.14 8.98
C GLY A 16 -4.61 5.34 9.68
N MET A 17 -3.46 5.14 9.04
CA MET A 17 -2.30 4.48 9.65
C MET A 17 -1.77 5.29 10.85
N LEU A 18 -1.68 6.62 10.71
CA LEU A 18 -1.26 7.49 11.82
C LEU A 18 -2.28 7.46 12.96
N ALA A 19 -3.57 7.58 12.65
CA ALA A 19 -4.64 7.50 13.63
C ALA A 19 -4.69 6.14 14.34
N SER A 20 -4.25 5.07 13.67
CA SER A 20 -4.17 3.72 14.25
C SER A 20 -2.87 3.47 15.04
N GLY A 21 -2.01 4.48 15.20
CA GLY A 21 -0.85 4.39 16.08
C GLY A 21 0.49 4.08 15.39
N LEU A 22 0.62 4.24 14.06
CA LEU A 22 1.88 3.98 13.36
C LEU A 22 3.09 4.73 13.96
N LEU A 23 2.90 5.99 14.40
CA LEU A 23 4.00 6.75 15.02
C LEU A 23 4.48 6.11 16.33
N ALA A 24 3.54 5.59 17.13
CA ALA A 24 3.86 4.88 18.37
C ALA A 24 4.52 3.52 18.08
N GLU A 25 4.06 2.81 17.05
CA GLU A 25 4.68 1.55 16.61
C GLU A 25 6.15 1.76 16.20
N VAL A 26 6.44 2.79 15.39
CA VAL A 26 7.82 3.12 15.01
C VAL A 26 8.65 3.49 16.24
N GLY A 27 8.08 4.26 17.18
CA GLY A 27 8.72 4.58 18.46
C GLY A 27 9.11 3.34 19.25
N ALA A 28 8.18 2.41 19.44
CA ALA A 28 8.42 1.17 20.16
C ALA A 28 9.55 0.32 19.53
N LEU A 29 9.65 0.29 18.19
CA LEU A 29 10.75 -0.39 17.52
C LEU A 29 12.10 0.29 17.77
N LEU A 30 12.15 1.62 17.72
CA LEU A 30 13.39 2.35 18.01
C LEU A 30 13.81 2.17 19.48
N ASP A 31 12.85 2.22 20.40
CA ASP A 31 13.09 2.00 21.84
C ASP A 31 13.56 0.57 22.13
N ALA A 32 13.11 -0.41 21.35
CA ALA A 32 13.59 -1.79 21.40
C ALA A 32 14.99 -1.98 20.77
N GLY A 33 15.61 -0.92 20.25
CA GLY A 33 16.97 -0.94 19.71
C GLY A 33 17.07 -1.33 18.24
N PHE A 34 15.97 -1.39 17.49
CA PHE A 34 16.01 -1.65 16.05
C PHE A 34 16.63 -0.45 15.32
N ALA A 35 17.73 -0.69 14.60
CA ALA A 35 18.44 0.36 13.88
C ALA A 35 17.63 0.88 12.69
N VAL A 36 17.69 2.20 12.46
CA VAL A 36 16.92 2.88 11.40
C VAL A 36 17.28 2.43 10.00
N ASP A 37 18.50 1.94 9.79
CA ASP A 37 19.03 1.48 8.51
C ASP A 37 18.67 0.03 8.16
N LEU A 38 18.03 -0.70 9.09
CA LEU A 38 17.53 -2.05 8.83
C LEU A 38 16.59 -2.06 7.62
N PRO A 39 16.66 -3.08 6.74
CA PRO A 39 15.78 -3.17 5.57
C PRO A 39 14.29 -3.05 5.91
N ALA A 40 13.84 -3.61 7.04
CA ALA A 40 12.46 -3.50 7.51
C ALA A 40 12.07 -2.05 7.85
N MET A 41 13.01 -1.26 8.40
CA MET A 41 12.80 0.15 8.75
C MET A 41 12.83 1.08 7.53
N GLN A 42 13.26 0.58 6.36
CA GLN A 42 13.23 1.31 5.09
C GLN A 42 11.85 1.30 4.41
N GLY A 43 10.86 0.63 4.99
CA GLY A 43 9.48 0.60 4.50
C GLY A 43 8.82 1.99 4.47
N ILE A 44 7.86 2.18 3.55
CA ILE A 44 7.03 3.40 3.50
C ILE A 44 6.23 3.50 4.80
N GLY A 45 6.53 4.52 5.58
CA GLY A 45 5.97 4.74 6.92
C GLY A 45 7.11 4.90 7.91
N TYR A 46 7.77 3.77 8.22
CA TYR A 46 8.92 3.70 9.13
C TYR A 46 10.03 4.70 8.78
N ARG A 47 10.50 4.69 7.52
CA ARG A 47 11.60 5.59 7.10
C ARG A 47 11.23 7.09 7.16
N HIS A 48 9.94 7.40 7.09
CA HIS A 48 9.46 8.79 7.12
C HIS A 48 9.28 9.27 8.57
N LEU A 49 8.87 8.37 9.48
CA LEU A 49 8.55 8.72 10.87
C LEU A 49 9.75 8.58 11.81
N ALA A 50 10.73 7.72 11.52
CA ALA A 50 11.93 7.61 12.35
C ALA A 50 12.69 8.94 12.52
N PRO A 51 12.89 9.78 11.48
CA PRO A 51 13.49 11.11 11.64
C PRO A 51 12.66 12.07 12.50
N VAL A 52 11.32 11.92 12.52
CA VAL A 52 10.43 12.74 13.35
C VAL A 52 10.66 12.43 14.83
N LEU A 53 10.74 11.14 15.18
CA LEU A 53 11.02 10.67 16.55
C LEU A 53 12.43 11.04 17.02
N ALA A 54 13.38 11.16 16.08
CA ALA A 54 14.73 11.67 16.36
C ALA A 54 14.82 13.22 16.45
N GLY A 55 13.70 13.94 16.30
CA GLY A 55 13.67 15.41 16.30
C GLY A 55 14.31 16.07 15.07
N ARG A 56 14.55 15.31 13.99
CA ARG A 56 15.24 15.77 12.77
C ARG A 56 14.29 16.19 11.65
N ALA A 57 12.99 15.96 11.80
CA ALA A 57 11.97 16.33 10.82
C ALA A 57 10.64 16.69 11.50
N ARG A 58 9.83 17.53 10.85
CA ARG A 58 8.47 17.83 11.33
C ARG A 58 7.49 16.76 10.87
N LEU A 59 6.56 16.37 11.74
CA LEU A 59 5.55 15.36 11.44
C LEU A 59 4.77 15.68 10.17
N GLY A 60 4.30 16.91 9.99
CA GLY A 60 3.53 17.31 8.80
C GLY A 60 4.30 17.12 7.48
N GLU A 61 5.60 17.39 7.47
CA GLU A 61 6.46 17.21 6.29
C GLU A 61 6.67 15.73 5.99
N ALA A 62 6.96 14.93 7.03
CA ALA A 62 7.10 13.49 6.91
C ALA A 62 5.82 12.81 6.38
N VAL A 63 4.65 13.26 6.85
CA VAL A 63 3.36 12.75 6.38
C VAL A 63 3.09 13.13 4.92
N ALA A 64 3.40 14.37 4.53
CA ALA A 64 3.28 14.80 3.14
C ALA A 64 4.19 13.98 2.21
N GLU A 65 5.41 13.70 2.65
CA GLU A 65 6.36 12.84 1.93
C GLU A 65 5.87 11.39 1.86
N MET A 66 5.39 10.83 2.96
CA MET A 66 4.81 9.48 3.00
C MET A 66 3.64 9.33 2.03
N LYS A 67 2.72 10.31 1.96
CA LYS A 67 1.63 10.32 0.98
C LYS A 67 2.15 10.34 -0.46
N ARG A 68 3.11 11.21 -0.75
CA ARG A 68 3.75 11.31 -2.08
C ARG A 68 4.37 9.97 -2.49
N ASP A 69 5.13 9.35 -1.60
CA ASP A 69 5.84 8.12 -1.89
C ASP A 69 4.91 6.90 -1.98
N THR A 70 3.81 6.90 -1.21
CA THR A 70 2.71 5.92 -1.35
C THR A 70 2.08 6.00 -2.74
N ARG A 71 1.79 7.21 -3.26
CA ARG A 71 1.26 7.40 -4.62
C ARG A 71 2.26 6.95 -5.69
N ARG A 72 3.54 7.27 -5.53
CA ARG A 72 4.61 6.83 -6.44
C ARG A 72 4.75 5.31 -6.45
N TYR A 73 4.65 4.68 -5.28
CA TYR A 73 4.67 3.23 -5.15
C TYR A 73 3.47 2.60 -5.87
N ALA A 74 2.26 3.11 -5.64
CA ALA A 74 1.06 2.64 -6.35
C ALA A 74 1.18 2.79 -7.87
N LYS A 75 1.75 3.90 -8.35
CA LYS A 75 2.04 4.07 -9.78
C LYS A 75 3.03 3.03 -10.30
N ARG A 76 4.12 2.76 -9.57
CA ARG A 76 5.10 1.72 -9.94
C ARG A 76 4.47 0.34 -10.00
N GLN A 77 3.66 -0.02 -9.00
CA GLN A 77 2.90 -1.27 -8.98
C GLN A 77 2.02 -1.38 -10.22
N TRP A 78 1.25 -0.33 -10.54
CA TRP A 78 0.43 -0.30 -11.75
C TRP A 78 1.26 -0.47 -13.03
N THR A 79 2.37 0.26 -13.18
CA THR A 79 3.24 0.13 -14.36
C THR A 79 3.84 -1.26 -14.49
N TRP A 80 4.17 -1.91 -13.37
CA TRP A 80 4.69 -3.27 -13.37
C TRP A 80 3.61 -4.27 -13.82
N PHE A 81 2.43 -4.26 -13.20
CA PHE A 81 1.32 -5.13 -13.58
C PHE A 81 0.80 -4.88 -15.01
N ALA A 82 0.90 -3.65 -15.52
CA ALA A 82 0.47 -3.33 -16.88
C ALA A 82 1.37 -3.96 -17.96
N ARG A 83 2.57 -4.43 -17.59
CA ARG A 83 3.50 -5.12 -18.49
C ARG A 83 3.40 -6.65 -18.38
N GLU A 84 2.64 -7.14 -17.42
CA GLU A 84 2.52 -8.57 -17.16
C GLU A 84 1.39 -9.15 -18.03
N PRO A 85 1.69 -10.06 -18.97
CA PRO A 85 0.72 -10.56 -19.94
C PRO A 85 -0.41 -11.38 -19.29
N ASP A 86 -0.14 -12.02 -18.15
CA ASP A 86 -1.06 -12.92 -17.47
C ASP A 86 -1.93 -12.22 -16.42
N VAL A 87 -1.91 -10.88 -16.37
CA VAL A 87 -2.73 -10.12 -15.42
C VAL A 87 -4.13 -9.86 -15.99
N THR A 88 -5.13 -10.44 -15.34
CA THR A 88 -6.53 -10.07 -15.58
C THR A 88 -6.94 -8.92 -14.66
N TRP A 89 -7.22 -7.75 -15.24
CA TRP A 89 -7.66 -6.58 -14.50
C TRP A 89 -9.15 -6.66 -14.15
N LEU A 90 -9.44 -6.65 -12.85
CA LEU A 90 -10.81 -6.56 -12.35
C LEU A 90 -11.11 -5.11 -11.96
N GLN A 91 -12.11 -4.49 -12.60
CA GLN A 91 -12.64 -3.21 -12.15
C GLN A 91 -13.56 -3.47 -10.96
N LEU A 92 -13.15 -3.03 -9.78
CA LEU A 92 -14.01 -3.00 -8.61
C LEU A 92 -14.99 -1.83 -8.76
N ASP A 93 -16.21 -2.13 -9.19
CA ASP A 93 -17.33 -1.19 -9.26
C ASP A 93 -17.85 -0.87 -7.84
N PRO A 94 -18.60 0.23 -7.60
CA PRO A 94 -19.18 0.54 -6.29
C PRO A 94 -20.11 -0.54 -5.74
N ALA A 95 -20.54 -1.50 -6.56
CA ALA A 95 -21.31 -2.68 -6.18
C ALA A 95 -20.62 -3.57 -5.11
N GLY A 96 -19.35 -3.30 -4.80
CA GLY A 96 -18.69 -3.79 -3.60
C GLY A 96 -17.98 -5.14 -3.78
N ILE A 97 -17.42 -5.63 -2.67
CA ILE A 97 -16.58 -6.83 -2.63
C ILE A 97 -17.34 -8.07 -3.14
N ALA A 98 -18.65 -8.16 -2.91
CA ALA A 98 -19.46 -9.29 -3.36
C ALA A 98 -19.51 -9.43 -4.90
N ALA A 99 -19.67 -8.31 -5.62
CA ALA A 99 -19.64 -8.31 -7.08
C ALA A 99 -18.25 -8.70 -7.63
N ALA A 100 -17.20 -8.27 -6.94
CA ALA A 100 -15.82 -8.64 -7.28
C ALA A 100 -15.56 -10.14 -7.11
N VAL A 101 -16.02 -10.73 -5.99
CA VAL A 101 -15.91 -12.18 -5.73
C VAL A 101 -16.67 -12.98 -6.79
N ALA A 102 -17.90 -12.56 -7.14
CA ALA A 102 -18.65 -13.21 -8.21
C ALA A 102 -17.94 -13.13 -9.57
N GLY A 103 -17.27 -12.00 -9.86
CA GLY A 103 -16.43 -11.83 -11.05
C GLY A 103 -15.21 -12.75 -11.07
N ILE A 104 -14.54 -12.92 -9.91
CA ILE A 104 -13.40 -13.85 -9.76
C ILE A 104 -13.84 -15.29 -10.01
N ASN A 105 -14.97 -15.73 -9.43
CA ASN A 105 -15.49 -17.09 -9.63
C ASN A 105 -15.76 -17.38 -11.11
N LYS A 106 -16.40 -16.44 -11.82
CA LYS A 106 -16.62 -16.55 -13.28
C LYS A 106 -15.33 -16.62 -14.09
N LEU A 107 -14.27 -15.95 -13.63
CA LEU A 107 -12.96 -15.98 -14.29
C LEU A 107 -12.30 -17.35 -14.09
N ILE A 108 -12.34 -17.89 -12.87
CA ILE A 108 -11.81 -19.22 -12.53
C ILE A 108 -12.48 -20.31 -13.38
N GLU A 109 -13.81 -20.25 -13.52
CA GLU A 109 -14.59 -21.21 -14.32
C GLU A 109 -14.25 -21.15 -15.82
N ARG A 110 -13.95 -19.97 -16.37
CA ARG A 110 -13.64 -19.81 -17.81
C ARG A 110 -12.22 -20.24 -18.19
N THR A 111 -11.25 -20.13 -17.28
CA THR A 111 -9.83 -20.30 -17.63
C THR A 111 -9.31 -21.72 -17.38
N ARG A 112 -10.11 -22.65 -16.79
CA ARG A 112 -9.63 -23.98 -16.34
C ARG A 112 -8.26 -23.92 -15.66
N LEU A 113 -8.05 -22.91 -14.82
CA LEU A 113 -6.76 -22.61 -14.20
C LEU A 113 -6.25 -23.68 -13.20
N PHE A 114 -7.00 -24.77 -13.03
CA PHE A 114 -6.70 -25.88 -12.11
C PHE A 114 -6.58 -27.25 -12.79
N ASP A 115 -6.40 -27.32 -14.12
CA ASP A 115 -5.91 -28.55 -14.77
C ASP A 115 -4.37 -28.61 -14.60
N TYR A 116 -3.89 -28.89 -13.39
CA TYR A 116 -2.48 -29.21 -13.14
C TYR A 116 -2.27 -30.70 -13.43
N PRO A 117 -1.38 -31.09 -14.38
CA PRO A 117 -1.02 -32.50 -14.53
C PRO A 117 -0.24 -32.92 -13.27
N GLY A 118 -0.79 -33.89 -12.55
CA GLY A 118 -0.12 -34.53 -11.41
C GLY A 118 1.05 -35.42 -11.82
#